data_AF-A0A4Q2AS66-F1
#
_entry.id   AF-A0A4Q2AS66-F1
#
_cell.length_a   1.000
_cell.length_b   1.000
_cell.length_c   1.000
_cell.angle_alpha   90.00
_cell.angle_beta   90.00
_cell.angle_gamma   90.00
#
_symmetry.space_group_name_H-M   'P 1'
#
loop_
_entity.id
_entity.type
_entity.pdbx_description
1 polymer ?
#
loop_
_entity_poly.entity_id
_entity_poly.type
_entity_poly.pdbx_seq_one_letter_code
_entity_poly.pdbx_strand_id
1 'polypeptide(L)'
;MTTSTGIAARIRSRGQFIPGELVKVSLDRRRGSRELWMLRAELDEHEADASFVDNVAHVTAFPKIAALERLRAYVCSTCLDELLVRSGEAPYKPTAKEQAFDTSVVAANAKWPSNHARCELHGLIWPTRTSPDIEAAILTIDVIRDCHVVQVTDGTMKHEPKHWFDEAFLRKVLGPDIDIVESTFRIDDRATFVKLWDAGEYVCPVCLREVLKRSGLSDDGTPA
;
A
#
# COMPACT_ATOMS: atom_id res chain seq x y z
N MET A 1 -11.55 -7.76 -0.38
CA MET A 1 -12.63 -8.08 -1.34
C MET A 1 -12.01 -8.52 -2.66
N THR A 2 -12.78 -9.21 -3.51
CA THR A 2 -12.33 -9.68 -4.82
C THR A 2 -12.96 -8.82 -5.92
N THR A 3 -12.16 -8.34 -6.87
CA THR A 3 -12.60 -7.54 -8.02
C THR A 3 -11.82 -7.92 -9.27
N SER A 4 -12.10 -7.27 -10.41
CA SER A 4 -11.22 -7.30 -11.57
C SER A 4 -10.00 -6.37 -11.45
N THR A 5 -9.04 -6.54 -12.35
CA THR A 5 -7.83 -5.72 -12.51
C THR A 5 -8.14 -4.26 -12.86
N GLY A 6 -9.13 -4.01 -13.72
CA GLY A 6 -9.55 -2.66 -14.08
C GLY A 6 -10.11 -1.87 -12.88
N ILE A 7 -10.88 -2.54 -12.02
CA ILE A 7 -11.37 -1.94 -10.78
C ILE A 7 -10.23 -1.63 -9.81
N ALA A 8 -9.30 -2.57 -9.62
CA ALA A 8 -8.14 -2.34 -8.77
C ALA A 8 -7.29 -1.14 -9.25
N ALA A 9 -7.13 -0.98 -10.56
CA ALA A 9 -6.46 0.18 -11.14
C ALA A 9 -7.23 1.49 -10.86
N ARG A 10 -8.55 1.49 -11.00
CA ARG A 10 -9.38 2.68 -10.74
C ARG A 10 -9.39 3.09 -9.27
N ILE A 11 -9.36 2.12 -8.36
CA ILE A 11 -9.20 2.39 -6.92
C ILE A 11 -7.89 3.13 -6.66
N ARG A 12 -6.77 2.67 -7.26
CA ARG A 12 -5.46 3.33 -7.10
C ARG A 12 -5.47 4.76 -7.61
N SER A 13 -6.17 5.03 -8.71
CA SER A 13 -6.28 6.38 -9.27
C SER A 13 -7.36 7.24 -8.62
N ARG A 14 -8.02 6.77 -7.54
CA ARG A 14 -9.18 7.44 -6.90
C ARG A 14 -10.27 7.84 -7.90
N GLY A 15 -10.41 7.09 -8.99
CA GLY A 15 -11.35 7.44 -10.04
C GLY A 15 -12.79 7.02 -9.72
N GLN A 16 -13.65 7.26 -10.69
CA GLN A 16 -15.04 6.82 -10.72
C GLN A 16 -15.36 6.24 -12.10
N PHE A 17 -16.42 5.44 -12.15
CA PHE A 17 -16.99 4.94 -13.40
C PHE A 17 -18.28 5.67 -13.72
N ILE A 18 -18.63 5.73 -15.01
CA ILE A 18 -19.96 6.19 -15.41
C ILE A 18 -20.99 5.07 -15.17
N PRO A 19 -22.28 5.41 -15.00
CA PRO A 19 -23.32 4.40 -14.79
C PRO A 19 -23.30 3.31 -15.88
N GLY A 20 -23.35 2.05 -15.45
CA GLY A 20 -23.39 0.88 -16.35
C GLY A 20 -22.02 0.30 -16.76
N GLU A 21 -20.91 0.96 -16.44
CA GLU A 21 -19.55 0.43 -16.64
C GLU A 21 -19.17 -0.65 -15.62
N LEU A 22 -19.80 -0.64 -14.45
CA LEU A 22 -19.60 -1.65 -13.42
C LEU A 22 -20.67 -2.73 -13.53
N VAL A 23 -20.25 -3.97 -13.27
CA VAL A 23 -21.16 -5.11 -13.17
C VAL A 23 -20.74 -6.00 -12.01
N LYS A 24 -21.71 -6.41 -11.19
CA LYS A 24 -21.51 -7.45 -10.19
C LYS A 24 -21.65 -8.79 -10.90
N VAL A 25 -20.64 -9.64 -10.79
CA VAL A 25 -20.57 -10.94 -11.47
C VAL A 25 -20.59 -12.05 -10.42
N SER A 26 -21.51 -12.99 -10.58
CA SER A 26 -21.53 -14.26 -9.85
C SER A 26 -20.94 -15.35 -10.72
N LEU A 27 -19.83 -15.95 -10.27
CA LEU A 27 -19.20 -17.10 -10.89
C LEU A 27 -19.80 -18.37 -10.30
N ASP A 28 -20.81 -18.90 -10.97
CA ASP A 28 -21.64 -19.98 -10.44
C ASP A 28 -21.00 -21.34 -10.71
N ARG A 29 -20.55 -22.01 -9.64
CA ARG A 29 -20.01 -23.36 -9.70
C ARG A 29 -20.91 -24.33 -8.96
N ARG A 30 -20.79 -25.61 -9.32
CA ARG A 30 -21.53 -26.71 -8.71
C ARG A 30 -21.37 -26.83 -7.18
N ARG A 31 -20.29 -26.29 -6.61
CA ARG A 31 -19.99 -26.30 -5.16
C ARG A 31 -20.15 -24.95 -4.47
N GLY A 32 -20.67 -23.93 -5.16
CA GLY A 32 -20.87 -22.60 -4.63
C GLY A 32 -20.56 -21.51 -5.64
N SER A 33 -21.17 -20.34 -5.47
CA SER A 33 -20.90 -19.16 -6.27
C SER A 33 -19.86 -18.27 -5.59
N ARG A 34 -19.15 -17.47 -6.38
CA ARG A 34 -18.31 -16.38 -5.88
C ARG A 34 -18.69 -15.10 -6.61
N GLU A 35 -19.00 -14.08 -5.84
CA GLU A 35 -19.28 -12.75 -6.36
C GLU A 35 -18.01 -11.91 -6.43
N LEU A 36 -17.90 -11.10 -7.49
CA LEU A 36 -16.92 -10.03 -7.62
C LEU A 36 -17.47 -8.87 -8.44
N TRP A 37 -16.94 -7.68 -8.24
CA TRP A 37 -17.17 -6.56 -9.15
C TRP A 37 -16.17 -6.60 -10.31
N MET A 38 -16.64 -6.27 -11.52
CA MET A 38 -15.83 -6.21 -12.74
C MET A 38 -16.27 -5.04 -13.63
N LEU A 39 -15.46 -4.71 -14.64
CA LEU A 39 -15.92 -3.84 -15.72
C LEU A 39 -16.85 -4.61 -16.65
N ARG A 40 -17.90 -3.95 -17.14
CA ARG A 40 -18.77 -4.48 -18.19
C ARG A 40 -17.96 -4.88 -19.42
N ALA A 41 -17.03 -4.02 -19.84
CA ALA A 41 -16.15 -4.30 -20.97
C ALA A 41 -15.27 -5.55 -20.78
N GLU A 42 -14.77 -5.80 -19.56
CA GLU A 42 -14.00 -7.02 -19.24
C GLU A 42 -14.89 -8.28 -19.31
N LEU A 43 -16.17 -8.17 -18.91
CA LEU A 43 -17.13 -9.27 -19.04
C LEU A 43 -17.46 -9.55 -20.51
N ASP A 44 -17.67 -8.50 -21.29
CA ASP A 44 -18.04 -8.56 -22.71
C ASP A 44 -16.89 -9.08 -23.58
N GLU A 45 -15.64 -8.68 -23.31
CA GLU A 45 -14.44 -9.16 -24.01
C GLU A 45 -14.29 -10.68 -23.93
N HIS A 46 -14.74 -11.26 -22.81
CA HIS A 46 -14.72 -12.69 -22.62
C HIS A 46 -15.94 -13.41 -23.20
N GLU A 47 -16.87 -12.70 -23.86
CA GLU A 47 -18.12 -13.25 -24.42
C GLU A 47 -18.77 -14.23 -23.43
N ALA A 48 -18.86 -13.83 -22.17
CA ALA A 48 -19.43 -14.67 -21.14
C ALA A 48 -20.95 -14.69 -21.33
N ASP A 49 -21.50 -15.83 -21.75
CA ASP A 49 -22.94 -16.06 -21.69
C ASP A 49 -23.39 -15.93 -20.23
N ALA A 50 -23.94 -14.75 -19.90
CA ALA A 50 -24.33 -14.39 -18.55
C ALA A 50 -25.85 -14.19 -18.49
N SER A 51 -26.50 -14.82 -17.51
CA SER A 51 -27.89 -14.52 -17.17
C SER A 51 -27.92 -13.43 -16.11
N PHE A 52 -28.76 -12.41 -16.28
CA PHE A 52 -28.88 -11.33 -15.31
C PHE A 52 -30.03 -11.58 -14.34
N VAL A 53 -29.73 -11.60 -13.04
CA VAL A 53 -30.71 -11.67 -11.95
C VAL A 53 -30.37 -10.58 -10.95
N ASP A 54 -31.32 -9.70 -10.62
CA ASP A 54 -31.14 -8.59 -9.67
C ASP A 54 -29.87 -7.75 -9.92
N ASN A 55 -29.59 -7.43 -11.19
CA ASN A 55 -28.38 -6.71 -11.65
C ASN A 55 -27.04 -7.44 -11.43
N VAL A 56 -27.08 -8.74 -11.12
CA VAL A 56 -25.92 -9.62 -11.04
C VAL A 56 -25.81 -10.45 -12.31
N ALA A 57 -24.64 -10.45 -12.94
CA ALA A 57 -24.33 -11.29 -14.09
C ALA A 57 -23.90 -12.68 -13.61
N HIS A 58 -24.73 -13.69 -13.83
CA HIS A 58 -24.44 -15.07 -13.47
C HIS A 58 -23.76 -15.81 -14.63
N VAL A 59 -22.51 -16.21 -14.43
CA VAL A 59 -21.72 -16.96 -15.41
C VAL A 59 -21.59 -18.40 -14.93
N THR A 60 -22.11 -19.34 -15.72
CA THR A 60 -22.13 -20.78 -15.38
C THR A 60 -21.13 -21.59 -16.21
N ALA A 61 -20.71 -21.09 -17.38
CA ALA A 61 -19.79 -21.79 -18.28
C ALA A 61 -18.37 -21.84 -17.68
N PHE A 62 -17.90 -23.05 -17.34
CA PHE A 62 -16.62 -23.25 -16.65
C PHE A 62 -15.40 -22.62 -17.34
N PRO A 63 -15.23 -22.70 -18.68
CA PRO A 63 -14.10 -22.04 -19.35
C PRO A 63 -14.12 -20.51 -19.20
N LYS A 64 -15.31 -19.91 -19.23
CA LYS A 64 -15.51 -18.46 -19.08
C LYS A 64 -15.27 -18.02 -17.63
N ILE A 65 -15.74 -18.81 -16.66
CA ILE A 65 -15.42 -18.61 -15.24
C ILE A 65 -13.89 -18.60 -15.04
N ALA A 66 -13.19 -19.58 -15.62
CA ALA A 66 -11.74 -19.66 -15.49
C ALA A 66 -11.02 -18.46 -16.12
N ALA A 67 -11.51 -17.91 -17.23
CA ALA A 67 -10.97 -16.69 -17.84
C ALA A 67 -11.17 -15.46 -16.93
N LEU A 68 -12.39 -15.25 -16.44
CA LEU A 68 -12.72 -14.14 -15.55
C LEU A 68 -11.97 -14.21 -14.21
N GLU A 69 -11.72 -15.41 -13.69
CA GLU A 69 -10.89 -15.59 -12.49
C GLU A 69 -9.43 -15.18 -12.68
N ARG A 70 -8.90 -15.13 -13.91
CA ARG A 70 -7.53 -14.66 -14.15
C ARG A 70 -7.40 -13.14 -14.03
N LEU A 71 -8.49 -12.41 -14.24
CA LEU A 71 -8.55 -10.95 -14.03
C LEU A 71 -8.70 -10.59 -12.55
N ARG A 72 -8.74 -11.58 -11.67
CA ARG A 72 -9.01 -11.39 -10.25
C ARG A 72 -7.89 -10.61 -9.56
N ALA A 73 -8.28 -9.51 -8.92
CA ALA A 73 -7.45 -8.72 -8.03
C ALA A 73 -8.04 -8.67 -6.62
N TYR A 74 -7.16 -8.61 -5.62
CA TYR A 74 -7.55 -8.39 -4.22
C TYR A 74 -7.42 -6.91 -3.88
N VAL A 75 -8.46 -6.36 -3.27
CA VAL A 75 -8.52 -4.94 -2.90
C VAL A 75 -9.03 -4.74 -1.47
N CYS A 76 -8.69 -3.59 -0.90
CA CYS A 76 -9.26 -3.11 0.36
C CYS A 76 -10.79 -3.02 0.23
N SER A 77 -11.52 -3.56 1.20
CA SER A 77 -13.00 -3.51 1.20
C SER A 77 -13.53 -2.08 1.26
N THR A 78 -12.90 -1.21 2.08
CA THR A 78 -13.33 0.19 2.23
C THR A 78 -13.11 0.98 0.94
N CYS A 79 -11.96 0.81 0.29
CA CYS A 79 -11.68 1.51 -0.97
C CYS A 79 -12.60 1.06 -2.11
N LEU A 80 -13.07 -0.20 -2.07
CA LEU A 80 -14.10 -0.69 -2.99
C LEU A 80 -15.45 -0.03 -2.70
N ASP A 81 -15.89 0.00 -1.44
CA ASP A 81 -17.15 0.65 -1.05
C ASP A 81 -17.17 2.14 -1.42
N GLU A 82 -16.05 2.85 -1.24
CA GLU A 82 -15.88 4.24 -1.69
C GLU A 82 -15.99 4.38 -3.21
N LEU A 83 -15.37 3.49 -3.99
CA LEU A 83 -15.47 3.48 -5.44
C LEU A 83 -16.92 3.23 -5.90
N LEU A 84 -17.63 2.32 -5.25
CA LEU A 84 -19.04 2.02 -5.55
C LEU A 84 -19.88 3.29 -5.33
N VAL A 85 -19.75 3.94 -4.18
CA VAL A 85 -20.46 5.20 -3.90
C VAL A 85 -20.09 6.30 -4.91
N ARG A 86 -18.81 6.45 -5.28
CA ARG A 86 -18.38 7.42 -6.32
C ARG A 86 -19.02 7.13 -7.68
N SER A 87 -19.24 5.85 -7.99
CA SER A 87 -19.78 5.38 -9.27
C SER A 87 -21.31 5.26 -9.25
N GLY A 88 -21.98 5.66 -8.17
CA GLY A 88 -23.43 5.58 -8.01
C GLY A 88 -23.97 4.19 -7.67
N GLU A 89 -23.10 3.25 -7.29
CA GLU A 89 -23.44 1.89 -6.90
C GLU A 89 -23.62 1.74 -5.39
N ALA A 90 -24.39 0.73 -4.98
CA ALA A 90 -24.59 0.42 -3.56
C ALA A 90 -23.33 -0.23 -2.97
N PRO A 91 -22.75 0.32 -1.88
CA PRO A 91 -21.62 -0.29 -1.21
C PRO A 91 -22.05 -1.52 -0.39
N TYR A 92 -21.10 -2.41 -0.07
CA TYR A 92 -21.36 -3.55 0.81
C TYR A 92 -21.57 -3.11 2.26
N LYS A 93 -20.90 -2.04 2.68
CA LYS A 93 -21.09 -1.41 3.99
C LYS A 93 -21.52 0.05 3.82
N PRO A 94 -22.36 0.59 4.72
CA PRO A 94 -22.72 2.00 4.71
C PRO A 94 -21.47 2.87 4.63
N THR A 95 -21.36 3.64 3.54
CA THR A 95 -20.22 4.51 3.24
C THR A 95 -20.76 5.87 2.88
N ALA A 96 -20.33 6.91 3.61
CA ALA A 96 -20.82 8.27 3.42
C ALA A 96 -20.31 8.84 2.08
N LYS A 97 -21.13 9.68 1.43
CA LYS A 97 -20.74 10.31 0.16
C LYS A 97 -19.51 11.21 0.36
N GLU A 98 -19.44 11.90 1.48
CA GLU A 98 -18.32 12.76 1.86
C GLU A 98 -17.02 11.95 1.95
N GLN A 99 -17.08 10.74 2.51
CA GLN A 99 -15.93 9.82 2.57
C GLN A 99 -15.54 9.32 1.17
N ALA A 100 -16.52 8.95 0.34
CA ALA A 100 -16.27 8.42 -0.99
C ALA A 100 -15.59 9.44 -1.93
N PHE A 101 -15.96 10.72 -1.81
CA PHE A 101 -15.39 11.82 -2.58
C PHE A 101 -14.25 12.54 -1.85
N ASP A 102 -13.83 12.04 -0.70
CA ASP A 102 -12.67 12.58 -0.01
C ASP A 102 -11.42 12.33 -0.88
N THR A 103 -10.80 13.40 -1.36
CA THR A 103 -9.53 13.34 -2.09
C THR A 103 -8.33 13.34 -1.15
N SER A 104 -8.56 13.48 0.17
CA SER A 104 -7.52 13.41 1.19
C SER A 104 -6.86 12.04 1.13
N VAL A 105 -5.53 12.03 1.17
CA VAL A 105 -4.75 10.79 1.05
C VAL A 105 -5.08 9.83 2.21
N VAL A 106 -5.48 10.37 3.37
CA VAL A 106 -6.19 9.66 4.44
C VAL A 106 -7.42 10.46 4.84
N ALA A 107 -8.57 9.78 4.96
CA ALA A 107 -9.81 10.45 5.34
C ALA A 107 -9.72 11.06 6.75
N ALA A 108 -10.30 12.24 6.94
CA ALA A 108 -10.19 13.00 8.20
C ALA A 108 -10.73 12.25 9.43
N ASN A 109 -11.65 11.31 9.23
CA ASN A 109 -12.29 10.50 10.27
C ASN A 109 -11.80 9.04 10.30
N ALA A 110 -10.77 8.69 9.53
CA ALA A 110 -10.31 7.31 9.47
C ALA A 110 -9.76 6.89 10.85
N LYS A 111 -10.19 5.71 11.31
CA LYS A 111 -9.62 5.03 12.48
C LYS A 111 -8.74 3.90 11.97
N TRP A 112 -7.50 3.83 12.44
CA TRP A 112 -6.57 2.77 12.04
C TRP A 112 -5.85 2.16 13.25
N PRO A 113 -5.30 0.94 13.09
CA PRO A 113 -4.55 0.29 14.16
C PRO A 113 -3.35 1.14 14.61
N SER A 114 -2.94 1.01 15.89
CA SER A 114 -1.89 1.85 16.49
C SER A 114 -0.52 1.76 15.81
N ASN A 115 -0.28 0.72 14.99
CA ASN A 115 0.96 0.52 14.25
C ASN A 115 0.94 1.08 12.82
N HIS A 116 -0.08 1.87 12.44
CA HIS A 116 -0.15 2.53 11.14
C HIS A 116 0.01 4.05 11.30
N ALA A 117 0.57 4.69 10.28
CA ALA A 117 0.73 6.14 10.21
C ALA A 117 0.17 6.71 8.92
N ARG A 118 -0.22 7.98 8.98
CA ARG A 118 -0.67 8.75 7.83
C ARG A 118 0.55 9.33 7.10
N CYS A 119 0.59 9.11 5.78
CA CYS A 119 1.49 9.77 4.86
C CYS A 119 0.68 10.63 3.90
N GLU A 120 1.05 11.90 3.74
CA GLU A 120 0.34 12.84 2.84
C GLU A 120 0.50 12.50 1.35
N LEU A 121 1.36 11.55 0.98
CA LEU A 121 1.56 11.12 -0.41
C LEU A 121 1.02 9.71 -0.67
N HIS A 122 1.22 8.79 0.27
CA HIS A 122 0.91 7.36 0.08
C HIS A 122 -0.24 6.85 0.94
N GLY A 123 -0.82 7.72 1.78
CA GLY A 123 -1.99 7.41 2.59
C GLY A 123 -1.64 6.67 3.86
N LEU A 124 -2.49 5.72 4.24
CA LEU A 124 -2.24 4.91 5.42
C LEU A 124 -1.15 3.89 5.12
N ILE A 125 -0.04 3.96 5.85
CA ILE A 125 1.13 3.10 5.66
C ILE A 125 1.52 2.42 6.97
N TRP A 126 2.25 1.31 6.86
CA TRP A 126 3.01 0.78 7.99
C TRP A 126 4.35 1.54 8.02
N PRO A 127 4.59 2.43 9.00
CA PRO A 127 5.79 3.25 8.99
C PRO A 127 7.04 2.44 9.29
N THR A 128 8.15 2.89 8.71
CA THR A 128 9.50 2.55 9.16
C THR A 128 10.06 3.71 9.99
N ARG A 129 11.27 3.58 10.51
CA ARG A 129 11.98 4.65 11.20
C ARG A 129 13.30 5.03 10.54
N THR A 130 13.68 6.29 10.70
CA THR A 130 14.92 6.90 10.17
C THR A 130 15.38 8.05 11.08
N SER A 131 16.52 8.68 10.79
CA SER A 131 16.98 9.88 11.50
C SER A 131 16.17 11.14 11.12
N PRO A 132 16.08 12.14 12.02
CA PRO A 132 15.35 13.39 11.76
C PRO A 132 15.78 14.14 10.49
N ASP A 133 17.07 14.14 10.13
CA ASP A 133 17.53 14.86 8.93
C ASP A 133 17.04 14.18 7.63
N ILE A 134 16.94 12.85 7.63
CA ILE A 134 16.37 12.10 6.50
C ILE A 134 14.85 12.30 6.45
N GLU A 135 14.18 12.33 7.61
CA GLU A 135 12.76 12.67 7.70
C GLU A 135 12.47 14.07 7.15
N ALA A 136 13.28 15.07 7.53
CA ALA A 136 13.17 16.43 7.02
C ALA A 136 13.27 16.47 5.49
N ALA A 137 14.23 15.75 4.89
CA ALA A 137 14.35 15.63 3.44
C ALA A 137 13.12 14.98 2.78
N ILE A 138 12.50 13.99 3.45
CA ILE A 138 11.23 13.40 3.01
C ILE A 138 10.10 14.43 3.02
N LEU A 139 9.96 15.20 4.10
CA LEU A 139 8.89 16.17 4.26
C LEU A 139 9.02 17.36 3.30
N THR A 140 10.25 17.77 2.97
CA THR A 140 10.51 18.85 2.01
C THR A 140 10.60 18.38 0.56
N ILE A 141 10.52 17.06 0.30
CA ILE A 141 10.67 16.47 -1.03
C ILE A 141 12.05 16.85 -1.65
N ASP A 142 13.06 17.12 -0.82
CA ASP A 142 14.42 17.44 -1.24
C ASP A 142 15.30 16.18 -1.28
N VAL A 143 16.56 16.35 -1.64
CA VAL A 143 17.63 15.36 -1.45
C VAL A 143 18.19 15.45 -0.04
N ILE A 144 18.79 14.36 0.43
CA ILE A 144 19.55 14.34 1.68
C ILE A 144 20.83 15.16 1.45
N ARG A 145 21.01 16.23 2.23
CA ARG A 145 22.18 17.12 2.16
C ARG A 145 22.92 17.11 3.48
N ASP A 146 24.24 17.28 3.40
CA ASP A 146 25.11 17.55 4.54
C ASP A 146 25.07 16.51 5.67
N CYS A 147 24.59 15.28 5.40
CA CYS A 147 24.55 14.19 6.36
C CYS A 147 25.08 12.89 5.73
N HIS A 148 25.78 12.10 6.53
CA HIS A 148 26.39 10.85 6.07
C HIS A 148 25.42 9.71 6.37
N VAL A 149 24.78 9.19 5.31
CA VAL A 149 23.77 8.14 5.43
C VAL A 149 24.44 6.78 5.61
N VAL A 150 24.02 6.07 6.64
CA VAL A 150 24.50 4.74 7.02
C VAL A 150 23.37 3.73 6.88
N GLN A 151 23.65 2.62 6.22
CA GLN A 151 22.77 1.46 6.16
C GLN A 151 22.95 0.62 7.43
N VAL A 152 21.91 0.57 8.25
CA VAL A 152 21.87 -0.23 9.49
C VAL A 152 21.18 -1.56 9.23
N THR A 153 21.83 -2.66 9.59
CA THR A 153 21.28 -4.02 9.49
C THR A 153 20.85 -4.52 10.87
N ASP A 154 19.58 -4.92 11.03
CA ASP A 154 19.08 -5.58 12.24
C ASP A 154 19.44 -7.08 12.21
N GLY A 155 20.60 -7.42 12.76
CA GLY A 155 21.09 -8.79 12.87
C GLY A 155 20.30 -9.68 13.83
N THR A 156 19.37 -9.11 14.60
CA THR A 156 18.53 -9.85 15.55
C THR A 156 17.39 -10.61 14.87
N MET A 157 17.12 -10.29 13.60
CA MET A 157 16.01 -10.82 12.83
C MET A 157 16.49 -11.75 11.71
N LYS A 158 15.76 -12.84 11.45
CA LYS A 158 16.13 -13.87 10.46
C LYS A 158 16.38 -13.34 9.04
N HIS A 159 15.71 -12.25 8.66
CA HIS A 159 15.82 -11.65 7.33
C HIS A 159 16.73 -10.43 7.29
N GLU A 160 17.36 -10.10 8.42
CA GLU A 160 18.33 -9.01 8.55
C GLU A 160 17.87 -7.72 7.85
N PRO A 161 16.72 -7.15 8.26
CA PRO A 161 16.16 -6.01 7.58
C PRO A 161 17.12 -4.82 7.64
N LYS A 162 17.19 -4.11 6.52
CA LYS A 162 18.04 -2.94 6.33
C LYS A 162 17.23 -1.66 6.58
N HIS A 163 17.87 -0.72 7.26
CA HIS A 163 17.34 0.58 7.61
C HIS A 163 18.38 1.67 7.27
N TRP A 164 17.95 2.93 7.20
CA TRP A 164 18.84 4.03 6.84
C TRP A 164 18.76 5.10 7.92
N PHE A 165 19.91 5.55 8.39
CA PHE A 165 20.05 6.59 9.41
C PHE A 165 21.24 7.47 9.10
N ASP A 166 21.21 8.70 9.59
CA ASP A 166 22.38 9.58 9.60
C ASP A 166 23.41 9.11 10.65
N GLU A 167 24.70 9.20 10.32
CA GLU A 167 25.80 8.83 11.21
C GLU A 167 25.82 9.66 12.51
N ALA A 168 25.59 10.97 12.45
CA ALA A 168 25.62 11.81 13.65
C ALA A 168 24.48 11.43 14.61
N PHE A 169 23.31 11.10 14.06
CA PHE A 169 22.21 10.52 14.82
C PHE A 169 22.58 9.16 15.45
N LEU A 170 23.21 8.25 14.69
CA LEU A 170 23.66 6.97 15.22
C LEU A 170 24.65 7.14 16.37
N ARG A 171 25.67 7.99 16.21
CA ARG A 171 26.65 8.27 17.27
C ARG A 171 26.02 8.93 18.49
N LYS A 172 25.01 9.78 18.30
CA LYS A 172 24.25 10.39 19.40
C LYS A 172 23.46 9.36 20.21
N VAL A 173 22.82 8.39 19.55
CA VAL A 173 21.95 7.41 20.22
C VAL A 173 22.74 6.24 20.79
N LEU A 174 23.74 5.74 20.06
CA LEU A 174 24.46 4.51 20.39
C LEU A 174 25.83 4.76 21.03
N GLY A 175 26.36 5.98 20.92
CA GLY A 175 27.65 6.38 21.46
C GLY A 175 28.68 6.69 20.36
N PRO A 176 29.72 7.45 20.70
CA PRO A 176 30.71 7.90 19.71
C PRO A 176 31.57 6.76 19.16
N ASP A 177 31.67 5.64 19.86
CA ASP A 177 32.60 4.54 19.54
C ASP A 177 32.01 3.45 18.64
N ILE A 178 30.84 3.69 18.03
CA ILE A 178 30.28 2.75 17.06
C ILE A 178 31.19 2.64 15.83
N ASP A 179 31.41 1.39 15.40
CA ASP A 179 32.25 1.06 14.25
C ASP A 179 31.38 1.01 12.99
N ILE A 180 31.40 2.09 12.22
CA ILE A 180 30.70 2.20 10.94
C ILE A 180 31.73 1.93 9.84
N VAL A 181 31.52 0.85 9.09
CA VAL A 181 32.43 0.39 8.04
C VAL A 181 31.75 0.62 6.70
N GLU A 182 32.37 1.42 5.82
CA GLU A 182 31.86 1.69 4.46
C GLU A 182 30.39 2.14 4.43
N SER A 183 30.00 3.02 5.36
CA SER A 183 28.62 3.50 5.51
C SER A 183 27.62 2.38 5.84
N THR A 184 28.08 1.28 6.43
CA THR A 184 27.25 0.20 6.94
C THR A 184 27.49 0.00 8.43
N PHE A 185 26.43 -0.40 9.13
CA PHE A 185 26.49 -0.69 10.56
C PHE A 185 25.57 -1.87 10.88
N ARG A 186 26.02 -2.82 11.70
CA ARG A 186 25.22 -3.99 12.06
C ARG A 186 24.96 -3.99 13.56
N ILE A 187 23.71 -4.27 13.93
CA ILE A 187 23.29 -4.42 15.32
C ILE A 187 22.81 -5.84 15.55
N ASP A 188 23.58 -6.62 16.31
CA ASP A 188 23.23 -8.00 16.67
C ASP A 188 22.56 -8.11 18.06
N ASP A 189 22.42 -6.99 18.78
CA ASP A 189 21.75 -6.93 20.08
C ASP A 189 20.37 -6.27 19.99
N ARG A 190 19.35 -6.97 20.51
CA ARG A 190 17.94 -6.52 20.43
C ARG A 190 17.68 -5.27 21.26
N ALA A 191 18.29 -5.12 22.42
CA ALA A 191 18.08 -3.95 23.26
C ALA A 191 18.66 -2.69 22.59
N THR A 192 19.83 -2.82 21.98
CA THR A 192 20.49 -1.77 21.19
C THR A 192 19.66 -1.39 19.96
N PHE A 193 19.12 -2.37 19.22
CA PHE A 193 18.27 -2.09 18.08
C PHE A 193 16.97 -1.38 18.52
N VAL A 194 16.31 -1.85 19.58
CA VAL A 194 15.10 -1.20 20.11
C VAL A 194 15.39 0.23 20.55
N LYS A 195 16.52 0.49 21.21
CA LYS A 195 16.95 1.85 21.59
C LYS A 195 17.10 2.77 20.36
N LEU A 196 17.74 2.28 19.29
CA LEU A 196 17.84 3.02 18.03
C LEU A 196 16.45 3.25 17.42
N TRP A 197 15.65 2.19 17.36
CA TRP A 197 14.34 2.21 16.75
C TRP A 197 13.44 3.23 17.46
N ASP A 198 13.32 3.17 18.78
CA ASP A 198 12.45 4.06 19.56
C ASP A 198 12.85 5.54 19.44
N ALA A 199 14.13 5.83 19.17
CA ALA A 199 14.65 7.18 18.98
C ALA A 199 14.43 7.74 17.56
N GLY A 200 14.16 6.89 16.56
CA GLY A 200 14.00 7.31 15.16
C GLY A 200 12.61 7.87 14.85
N GLU A 201 12.51 8.67 13.80
CA GLU A 201 11.25 9.30 13.35
C GLU A 201 10.45 8.37 12.44
N TYR A 202 9.12 8.39 12.59
CA TYR A 202 8.23 7.58 11.77
C TYR A 202 8.10 8.14 10.37
N VAL A 203 8.45 7.34 9.36
CA VAL A 203 8.37 7.74 7.95
C VAL A 203 7.69 6.68 7.09
N CYS A 204 7.14 7.15 5.96
CA CYS A 204 6.65 6.28 4.92
C CYS A 204 7.83 5.53 4.24
N PRO A 205 7.83 4.19 4.20
CA PRO A 205 8.90 3.42 3.55
C PRO A 205 9.05 3.75 2.05
N VAL A 206 7.96 4.11 1.38
CA VAL A 206 7.98 4.50 -0.04
C VAL A 206 8.63 5.87 -0.21
N CYS A 207 8.27 6.86 0.63
CA CYS A 207 8.92 8.18 0.60
C CYS A 207 10.42 8.07 0.91
N LEU A 208 10.78 7.24 1.90
CA LEU A 208 12.18 7.00 2.25
C LEU A 208 12.95 6.43 1.06
N ARG A 209 12.42 5.39 0.41
CA ARG A 209 13.04 4.80 -0.79
C ARG A 209 13.24 5.85 -1.89
N GLU A 210 12.24 6.69 -2.13
CA GLU A 210 12.30 7.71 -3.17
C GLU A 210 13.29 8.83 -2.84
N VAL A 211 13.40 9.26 -1.57
CA VAL A 211 14.44 10.22 -1.14
C VAL A 211 15.84 9.63 -1.26
N LEU A 212 16.04 8.39 -0.81
CA LEU A 212 17.33 7.70 -0.95
C LEU A 212 17.75 7.60 -2.42
N LYS A 213 16.81 7.21 -3.29
CA LYS A 213 17.04 7.13 -4.74
C LYS A 213 17.42 8.49 -5.33
N ARG A 214 16.66 9.55 -5.02
CA ARG A 214 16.96 10.93 -5.46
C ARG A 214 18.32 11.43 -4.96
N SER A 215 18.76 10.93 -3.81
CA SER A 215 20.05 11.25 -3.20
C SER A 215 21.21 10.37 -3.68
N GLY A 216 20.97 9.44 -4.62
CA GLY A 216 22.00 8.55 -5.18
C GLY A 216 22.36 7.35 -4.30
N LEU A 217 21.60 7.06 -3.25
CA LEU A 217 21.90 6.04 -2.23
C LEU A 217 21.19 4.70 -2.49
N SER A 218 20.97 4.35 -3.75
CA SER A 218 20.13 3.20 -4.11
C SER A 218 20.77 1.86 -3.72
N ASP A 219 19.98 0.99 -3.09
CA ASP A 219 20.25 -0.45 -2.93
C ASP A 219 19.06 -1.18 -3.59
N ASP A 220 19.31 -2.03 -4.60
CA ASP A 220 18.32 -2.79 -5.40
C ASP A 220 17.54 -3.86 -4.58
N GLY A 221 17.58 -3.79 -3.25
CA GLY A 221 17.22 -4.87 -2.34
C GLY A 221 16.00 -4.66 -1.45
N THR A 222 15.32 -3.51 -1.45
CA THR A 222 14.16 -3.30 -0.55
C THR A 222 12.89 -3.96 -1.13
N PRO A 223 12.31 -4.99 -0.49
CA PRO A 223 11.09 -5.62 -0.99
C PRO A 223 9.94 -4.61 -1.07
N ALA A 224 9.08 -4.78 -2.07
CA ALA A 224 7.83 -4.04 -2.23
C ALA A 224 6.81 -4.38 -1.12
#